data_AF-A0AAX2ZAG4-F1
#
_entry.id   AF-A0AAX2ZAG4-F1
#
_cell.length_a   1.000
_cell.length_b   1.000
_cell.length_c   1.000
_cell.angle_alpha   90.00
_cell.angle_beta   90.00
_cell.angle_gamma   90.00
#
_symmetry.space_group_name_H-M   'P 1'
#
loop_
_entity.id
_entity.type
_entity.pdbx_description
1 polymer ?
#
loop_
_entity_poly.entity_id
_entity_poly.type
_entity_poly.pdbx_seq_one_letter_code
_entity_poly.pdbx_strand_id
1 'polypeptide(L)'
;MKINEKTLSFKDISSDLDEISKKLYLESPDIWIDFSDKVGEQKLDEMVLFYAAKFNYLSILKYAIDNNVIDLNVPSKNKSYSSIKDHLLAVSKDYKSHDIYNYLDGNYKLSEKNIGTYKNKSSEIKEDKNYKDYFPIFLCPHCNTNILKSGYKVYEEISFAFSQDKNECQELSRQRDNKVFCNNCNSNVDNVTTELIENICSIHNCKKCGKDLTQIGITEKIKMQFKKEDDKFIGNEKTYNCPSCDEELNEPQKKYFNL
;
A
#
# COMPACT_ATOMS: atom_id res chain seq x y z
N MET A 1 -9.16 -39.19 0.25
CA MET A 1 -9.00 -38.30 -0.92
C MET A 1 -8.45 -36.97 -0.37
N LYS A 2 -7.13 -36.83 -0.31
CA LYS A 2 -6.47 -35.64 0.25
C LYS A 2 -6.49 -34.56 -0.83
N ILE A 3 -7.15 -33.45 -0.53
CA ILE A 3 -7.27 -32.30 -1.43
C ILE A 3 -5.87 -31.68 -1.54
N ASN A 4 -5.40 -31.47 -2.77
CA ASN A 4 -4.12 -30.86 -3.08
C ASN A 4 -3.99 -29.51 -2.37
N GLU A 5 -3.15 -29.44 -1.33
CA GLU A 5 -2.60 -28.17 -0.86
C GLU A 5 -1.82 -27.56 -2.02
N LYS A 6 -2.27 -26.39 -2.47
CA LYS A 6 -1.57 -25.63 -3.50
C LYS A 6 -0.25 -25.16 -2.87
N THR A 7 0.85 -25.85 -3.17
CA THR A 7 2.18 -25.41 -2.77
C THR A 7 2.44 -24.04 -3.39
N LEU A 8 2.71 -23.03 -2.56
CA LEU A 8 3.10 -21.69 -3.01
C LEU A 8 4.36 -21.83 -3.90
N SER A 9 4.35 -21.21 -5.07
CA SER A 9 5.52 -21.13 -5.95
C SER A 9 6.36 -19.90 -5.62
N PHE A 10 7.65 -19.90 -5.97
CA PHE A 10 8.53 -18.75 -5.70
C PHE A 10 8.01 -17.46 -6.36
N LYS A 11 7.30 -17.58 -7.49
CA LYS A 11 6.66 -16.47 -8.19
C LYS A 11 5.54 -15.83 -7.37
N ASP A 12 4.89 -16.58 -6.48
CA ASP A 12 3.81 -16.06 -5.63
C ASP A 12 4.33 -15.16 -4.50
N ILE A 13 5.64 -15.21 -4.21
CA ILE A 13 6.30 -14.39 -3.19
C ILE A 13 7.26 -13.35 -3.76
N SER A 14 7.47 -13.31 -5.08
CA SER A 14 8.47 -12.42 -5.69
C SER A 14 8.12 -10.95 -5.51
N SER A 15 6.83 -10.60 -5.60
CA SER A 15 6.36 -9.22 -5.37
C SER A 15 6.64 -8.77 -3.93
N ASP A 16 6.44 -9.66 -2.96
CA ASP A 16 6.68 -9.35 -1.55
C ASP A 16 8.19 -9.18 -1.27
N LEU A 17 9.03 -10.01 -1.89
CA LEU A 17 10.49 -9.89 -1.82
C LEU A 17 11.00 -8.59 -2.46
N ASP A 18 10.40 -8.16 -3.57
CA ASP A 18 10.73 -6.88 -4.22
C ASP A 18 10.36 -5.68 -3.34
N GLU A 19 9.23 -5.75 -2.63
CA GLU A 19 8.84 -4.70 -1.69
C GLU A 19 9.77 -4.63 -0.48
N ILE A 20 10.20 -5.78 0.07
CA ILE A 20 11.22 -5.83 1.12
C ILE A 20 12.54 -5.24 0.62
N SER A 21 12.96 -5.60 -0.60
CA SER A 21 14.19 -5.08 -1.21
C SER A 21 14.17 -3.55 -1.33
N LYS A 22 13.06 -2.95 -1.78
CA LYS A 22 12.90 -1.49 -1.85
C LYS A 22 12.98 -0.82 -0.47
N LYS A 23 12.37 -1.42 0.56
CA LYS A 23 12.43 -0.91 1.95
C LYS A 23 13.87 -0.96 2.48
N LEU A 24 14.55 -2.10 2.26
CA LEU A 24 15.94 -2.31 2.69
C LEU A 24 16.92 -1.36 2.02
N TYR A 25 16.75 -1.09 0.72
CA TYR A 25 17.60 -0.14 0.00
C TYR A 25 17.58 1.25 0.64
N LEU A 26 16.44 1.68 1.17
CA LEU A 26 16.29 2.97 1.84
C LEU A 26 16.80 2.95 3.29
N GLU A 27 16.62 1.84 4.01
CA GLU A 27 17.02 1.73 5.42
C GLU A 27 18.51 1.43 5.61
N SER A 28 19.07 0.53 4.81
CA SER A 28 20.46 0.08 4.94
C SER A 28 20.96 -0.52 3.61
N PRO A 29 21.59 0.30 2.75
CA PRO A 29 22.14 -0.15 1.47
C PRO A 29 23.13 -1.32 1.58
N ASP A 30 23.92 -1.36 2.65
CA ASP A 30 24.91 -2.44 2.86
C ASP A 30 24.23 -3.79 3.09
N ILE A 31 23.14 -3.82 3.85
CA ILE A 31 22.33 -5.01 4.11
C ILE A 31 21.52 -5.39 2.87
N TRP A 32 21.08 -4.40 2.10
CA TRP A 32 20.32 -4.62 0.88
C TRP A 32 21.09 -5.46 -0.16
N ILE A 33 22.42 -5.31 -0.25
CA ILE A 33 23.26 -6.11 -1.16
C ILE A 33 23.16 -7.60 -0.80
N ASP A 34 23.45 -7.96 0.46
CA ASP A 34 23.40 -9.35 0.94
C ASP A 34 21.99 -9.94 0.86
N PHE A 35 20.95 -9.11 1.07
CA PHE A 35 19.57 -9.53 0.89
C PHE A 35 19.25 -9.82 -0.58
N SER A 36 19.65 -8.93 -1.49
CA SER A 36 19.36 -9.03 -2.92
C SER A 36 20.07 -10.21 -3.56
N ASP A 37 21.33 -10.47 -3.18
CA ASP A 37 22.08 -11.64 -3.65
C ASP A 37 21.37 -12.94 -3.26
N LYS A 38 20.94 -13.06 -1.99
CA LYS A 38 20.21 -14.24 -1.50
C LYS A 38 18.87 -14.44 -2.21
N VAL A 39 18.11 -13.36 -2.43
CA VAL A 39 16.84 -13.43 -3.17
C VAL A 39 17.07 -13.84 -4.63
N GLY A 40 18.12 -13.30 -5.28
CA GLY A 40 18.50 -13.67 -6.65
C GLY A 40 18.89 -15.16 -6.77
N GLU A 41 19.54 -15.71 -5.75
CA GLU A 41 19.85 -17.14 -5.62
C GLU A 41 18.67 -18.00 -5.13
N GLN A 42 17.49 -17.41 -4.91
CA GLN A 42 16.30 -18.06 -4.33
C GLN A 42 16.55 -18.69 -2.94
N LYS A 43 17.49 -18.13 -2.19
CA LYS A 43 17.90 -18.61 -0.87
C LYS A 43 17.18 -17.83 0.23
N LEU A 44 16.18 -18.46 0.85
CA LEU A 44 15.45 -17.88 1.98
C LEU A 44 16.06 -18.34 3.31
N ASP A 45 17.16 -17.71 3.72
CA ASP A 45 17.79 -17.97 5.01
C ASP A 45 17.19 -17.12 6.14
N GLU A 46 17.69 -17.29 7.37
CA GLU A 46 17.22 -16.54 8.54
C GLU A 46 17.21 -15.02 8.34
N MET A 47 18.16 -14.46 7.58
CA MET A 47 18.21 -13.01 7.33
C MET A 47 17.02 -12.58 6.46
N VAL A 48 16.69 -13.36 5.43
CA VAL A 48 15.54 -13.06 4.57
C VAL A 48 14.24 -13.19 5.36
N LEU A 49 14.11 -14.23 6.19
CA LEU A 49 12.94 -14.40 7.06
C LEU A 49 12.84 -13.32 8.15
N PHE A 50 13.96 -12.82 8.66
CA PHE A 50 13.98 -11.71 9.60
C PHE A 50 13.31 -10.47 9.01
N TYR A 51 13.63 -10.12 7.76
CA TYR A 51 13.01 -8.96 7.12
C TYR A 51 11.55 -9.20 6.73
N ALA A 52 11.19 -10.44 6.34
CA ALA A 52 9.79 -10.81 6.15
C ALA A 52 8.99 -10.68 7.46
N ALA A 53 9.58 -11.09 8.59
CA ALA A 53 8.99 -10.93 9.92
C ALA A 53 8.91 -9.45 10.34
N LYS A 54 9.98 -8.67 10.15
CA LYS A 54 10.03 -7.23 10.46
C LYS A 54 8.95 -6.44 9.71
N PHE A 55 8.71 -6.75 8.43
CA PHE A 55 7.78 -6.01 7.58
C PHE A 55 6.41 -6.69 7.39
N ASN A 56 6.13 -7.77 8.13
CA ASN A 56 4.84 -8.49 8.16
C ASN A 56 4.42 -9.18 6.84
N TYR A 57 5.35 -9.79 6.11
CA TYR A 57 5.07 -10.53 4.87
C TYR A 57 4.87 -12.04 5.10
N LEU A 58 3.64 -12.44 5.43
CA LEU A 58 3.28 -13.82 5.80
C LEU A 58 3.45 -14.84 4.67
N SER A 59 3.23 -14.43 3.43
CA SER A 59 3.39 -15.24 2.21
C SER A 59 4.79 -15.85 2.09
N ILE A 60 5.84 -15.06 2.33
CA ILE A 60 7.24 -15.50 2.29
C ILE A 60 7.49 -16.56 3.37
N LEU A 61 6.98 -16.32 4.58
CA LEU A 61 7.16 -17.23 5.69
C LEU A 61 6.43 -18.56 5.47
N LYS A 62 5.19 -18.51 4.94
CA LYS A 62 4.44 -19.70 4.50
C LYS A 62 5.17 -20.46 3.42
N TYR A 63 5.65 -19.77 2.38
CA TYR A 63 6.42 -20.42 1.33
C TYR A 63 7.65 -21.15 1.88
N ALA A 64 8.41 -20.51 2.78
CA ALA A 64 9.62 -21.09 3.34
C ALA A 64 9.35 -22.32 4.22
N ILE A 65 8.27 -22.30 5.02
CA ILE A 65 7.89 -23.43 5.88
C ILE A 65 7.21 -24.54 5.06
N ASP A 66 6.20 -24.20 4.26
CA ASP A 66 5.37 -25.18 3.54
C ASP A 66 6.19 -25.94 2.48
N ASN A 67 7.22 -25.31 1.91
CA ASN A 67 8.16 -25.95 0.97
C ASN A 67 9.41 -26.53 1.65
N ASN A 68 9.51 -26.52 2.99
CA ASN A 68 10.68 -26.98 3.74
C ASN A 68 12.01 -26.35 3.29
N VAL A 69 11.98 -25.06 2.91
CA VAL A 69 13.19 -24.31 2.49
C VAL A 69 14.13 -24.10 3.67
N ILE A 70 13.58 -23.99 4.88
CA ILE A 70 14.33 -23.76 6.13
C ILE A 70 13.59 -24.38 7.32
N ASP A 71 14.35 -25.00 8.23
CA ASP A 71 13.83 -25.48 9.52
C ASP A 71 13.96 -24.36 10.56
N LEU A 72 12.84 -23.90 11.12
CA LEU A 72 12.82 -22.82 12.10
C LEU A 72 13.27 -23.25 13.50
N ASN A 73 13.38 -24.55 13.77
CA ASN A 73 13.76 -25.05 15.09
C ASN A 73 15.30 -25.14 15.27
N VAL A 74 16.07 -24.87 14.22
CA VAL A 74 17.53 -24.81 14.32
C VAL A 74 17.99 -23.57 15.08
N PRO A 75 19.20 -23.60 15.68
CA PRO A 75 19.76 -22.44 16.36
C PRO A 75 19.80 -21.19 15.50
N SER A 76 19.41 -20.05 16.07
CA SER A 76 19.50 -18.75 15.41
C SER A 76 20.96 -18.33 15.24
N LYS A 77 21.27 -17.66 14.13
CA LYS A 77 22.52 -16.91 13.94
C LYS A 77 22.67 -15.80 14.98
N ASN A 78 21.55 -15.27 15.49
CA ASN A 78 21.52 -14.35 16.63
C ASN A 78 21.56 -15.15 17.94
N LYS A 79 22.75 -15.17 18.57
CA LYS A 79 23.03 -15.95 19.79
C LYS A 79 22.17 -15.59 21.00
N SER A 80 21.43 -14.47 20.96
CA SER A 80 20.46 -14.09 21.99
C SER A 80 19.19 -14.94 21.96
N TYR A 81 18.95 -15.72 20.91
CA TYR A 81 17.77 -16.55 20.73
C TYR A 81 18.14 -18.03 20.54
N SER A 82 17.37 -18.92 21.16
CA SER A 82 17.59 -20.37 21.12
C SER A 82 17.31 -21.00 19.76
N SER A 83 16.38 -20.44 18.99
CA SER A 83 16.01 -20.92 17.65
C SER A 83 15.69 -19.78 16.70
N ILE A 84 15.71 -20.04 15.39
CA ILE A 84 15.22 -19.10 14.38
C ILE A 84 13.77 -18.70 14.69
N LYS A 85 12.92 -19.66 15.08
CA LYS A 85 11.54 -19.40 15.47
C LYS A 85 11.43 -18.37 16.59
N ASP A 86 12.22 -18.51 17.66
CA ASP A 86 12.21 -17.58 18.79
C ASP A 86 12.67 -16.17 18.37
N HIS A 87 13.68 -16.10 17.50
CA HIS A 87 14.15 -14.85 16.95
C HIS A 87 13.06 -14.16 16.13
N LEU A 88 12.38 -14.88 15.23
CA LEU A 88 11.30 -14.32 14.41
C LEU A 88 10.10 -13.91 15.27
N LEU A 89 9.74 -14.67 16.31
CA LEU A 89 8.68 -14.30 17.26
C LEU A 89 9.00 -12.99 17.99
N ALA A 90 10.23 -12.82 18.47
CA ALA A 90 10.66 -11.59 19.12
C ALA A 90 10.60 -10.40 18.17
N VAL A 91 11.13 -10.55 16.94
CA VAL A 91 11.10 -9.50 15.92
C VAL A 91 9.67 -9.13 15.55
N SER A 92 8.79 -10.10 15.31
CA SER A 92 7.38 -9.81 15.00
C SER A 92 6.65 -9.12 16.14
N LYS A 93 7.04 -9.38 17.38
CA LYS A 93 6.50 -8.65 18.54
C LYS A 93 7.00 -7.21 18.58
N ASP A 94 8.31 -7.01 18.44
CA ASP A 94 8.95 -5.69 18.51
C ASP A 94 8.46 -4.75 17.39
N TYR A 95 8.25 -5.30 16.20
CA TYR A 95 7.79 -4.55 15.02
C TYR A 95 6.27 -4.60 14.80
N LYS A 96 5.50 -5.18 15.73
CA LYS A 96 4.03 -5.30 15.66
C LYS A 96 3.53 -6.02 14.40
N SER A 97 4.29 -6.98 13.90
CA SER A 97 3.95 -7.81 12.74
C SER A 97 3.00 -8.94 13.17
N HIS A 98 1.74 -8.57 13.41
CA HIS A 98 0.74 -9.45 14.02
C HIS A 98 0.44 -10.72 13.22
N ASP A 99 0.47 -10.67 11.89
CA ASP A 99 0.15 -11.84 11.06
C ASP A 99 1.24 -12.91 11.20
N ILE A 100 2.50 -12.47 11.19
CA ILE A 100 3.66 -13.35 11.40
C ILE A 100 3.67 -13.88 12.83
N TYR A 101 3.49 -13.00 13.83
CA TYR A 101 3.49 -13.40 15.23
C TYR A 101 2.43 -14.47 15.49
N ASN A 102 1.20 -14.24 15.04
CA ASN A 102 0.10 -15.20 15.22
C ASN A 102 0.39 -16.52 14.49
N TYR A 103 0.97 -16.47 13.29
CA TYR A 103 1.36 -17.65 12.51
C TYR A 103 2.43 -18.49 13.21
N LEU A 104 3.47 -17.87 13.75
CA LEU A 104 4.55 -18.56 14.47
C LEU A 104 4.13 -19.07 15.85
N ASP A 105 3.29 -18.31 16.57
CA ASP A 105 2.79 -18.63 17.91
C ASP A 105 1.73 -19.76 17.90
N GLY A 106 1.33 -20.24 16.72
CA GLY A 106 0.33 -21.30 16.56
C GLY A 106 -1.11 -20.85 16.87
N ASN A 107 -1.30 -19.56 17.19
CA ASN A 107 -2.60 -18.92 17.38
C ASN A 107 -3.22 -18.41 16.07
N TYR A 108 -2.63 -18.75 14.93
CA TYR A 108 -3.16 -18.46 13.61
C TYR A 108 -4.38 -19.32 13.31
N LYS A 109 -5.55 -18.78 13.62
CA LYS A 109 -6.79 -19.32 13.11
C LYS A 109 -6.80 -19.11 11.61
N LEU A 110 -6.68 -20.21 10.86
CA LEU A 110 -6.97 -20.26 9.44
C LEU A 110 -8.45 -19.90 9.28
N SER A 111 -8.77 -18.62 9.23
CA SER A 111 -10.07 -18.22 8.71
C SER A 111 -10.05 -18.62 7.24
N GLU A 112 -11.09 -19.31 6.78
CA GLU A 112 -11.28 -19.73 5.37
C GLU A 112 -11.26 -18.55 4.37
N LYS A 113 -10.97 -17.32 4.81
CA LYS A 113 -10.73 -16.13 3.98
C LYS A 113 -9.45 -16.17 3.15
N ASN A 114 -8.56 -17.16 3.33
CA ASN A 114 -7.30 -17.25 2.59
C ASN A 114 -7.31 -18.26 1.44
N ILE A 115 -8.47 -18.84 1.11
CA ILE A 115 -8.72 -19.45 -0.21
C ILE A 115 -10.06 -18.92 -0.72
N GLY A 116 -10.04 -17.71 -1.26
CA GLY A 116 -11.16 -17.14 -2.00
C GLY A 116 -12.33 -16.62 -1.15
N THR A 117 -12.89 -15.49 -1.59
CA THR A 117 -14.08 -14.81 -1.04
C THR A 117 -13.96 -14.14 0.33
N TYR A 118 -13.50 -12.88 0.28
CA TYR A 118 -13.84 -11.86 1.27
C TYR A 118 -15.37 -11.67 1.34
N LYS A 119 -16.02 -12.27 2.33
CA LYS A 119 -17.32 -11.80 2.83
C LYS A 119 -17.22 -11.34 4.28
N ASN A 120 -17.83 -10.20 4.52
CA ASN A 120 -17.87 -9.44 5.76
C ASN A 120 -18.44 -10.26 6.92
N LYS A 121 -17.82 -10.14 8.09
CA LYS A 121 -18.56 -10.11 9.34
C LYS A 121 -17.94 -9.05 10.24
N SER A 122 -18.79 -8.09 10.55
CA SER A 122 -18.64 -6.98 11.47
C SER A 122 -18.29 -7.47 12.87
N SER A 123 -17.25 -6.88 13.46
CA SER A 123 -17.06 -6.88 14.91
C SER A 123 -16.46 -5.53 15.28
N GLU A 124 -17.12 -4.90 16.24
CA GLU A 124 -16.95 -3.53 16.69
C GLU A 124 -15.51 -3.23 17.07
N ILE A 125 -14.98 -2.16 16.47
CA ILE A 125 -13.65 -1.62 16.76
C ILE A 125 -13.76 -0.85 18.07
N LYS A 126 -13.07 -1.33 19.11
CA LYS A 126 -12.58 -0.42 20.15
C LYS A 126 -11.32 0.23 19.60
N GLU A 127 -11.34 1.55 19.56
CA GLU A 127 -10.30 2.42 19.02
C GLU A 127 -8.98 2.23 19.77
N ASP A 128 -7.95 1.74 19.07
CA ASP A 128 -6.55 1.94 19.48
C ASP A 128 -5.92 3.01 18.58
N LYS A 129 -5.68 4.18 19.19
CA LYS A 129 -5.04 5.34 18.57
C LYS A 129 -3.53 5.15 18.63
N ASN A 130 -2.90 4.81 17.49
CA ASN A 130 -1.58 5.33 17.06
C ASN A 130 -0.98 4.50 15.91
N TYR A 131 -1.49 4.73 14.69
CA TYR A 131 -0.77 4.85 13.41
C TYR A 131 -1.85 5.24 12.40
N LYS A 132 -1.87 6.50 11.94
CA LYS A 132 -2.83 6.92 10.91
C LYS A 132 -2.25 6.58 9.55
N ASP A 133 -2.23 5.30 9.19
CA ASP A 133 -2.14 4.92 7.78
C ASP A 133 -3.42 5.42 7.12
N TYR A 134 -3.34 6.57 6.44
CA TYR A 134 -4.47 7.11 5.71
C TYR A 134 -4.88 6.11 4.63
N PHE A 135 -6.01 5.44 4.85
CA PHE A 135 -6.64 4.65 3.83
C PHE A 135 -7.84 5.42 3.29
N PRO A 136 -7.82 5.86 2.01
CA PRO A 136 -8.92 6.62 1.46
C PRO A 136 -10.20 5.76 1.38
N ILE A 137 -11.34 6.37 1.69
CA ILE A 137 -12.65 5.72 1.65
C ILE A 137 -13.47 6.33 0.53
N PHE A 138 -13.83 5.51 -0.45
CA PHE A 138 -14.82 5.85 -1.47
C PHE A 138 -15.84 4.73 -1.59
N LEU A 139 -17.07 4.96 -1.13
CA LEU A 139 -18.11 3.93 -1.09
C LEU A 139 -18.86 3.86 -2.41
N CYS A 140 -18.97 2.66 -2.98
CA CYS A 140 -19.80 2.41 -4.16
C CYS A 140 -21.27 2.68 -3.81
N PRO A 141 -22.01 3.49 -4.59
CA PRO A 141 -23.42 3.80 -4.31
C PRO A 141 -24.33 2.57 -4.42
N HIS A 142 -23.94 1.54 -5.19
CA HIS A 142 -24.75 0.34 -5.40
C HIS A 142 -24.58 -0.74 -4.34
N CYS A 143 -23.35 -0.96 -3.85
CA CYS A 143 -23.05 -2.07 -2.92
C CYS A 143 -22.37 -1.62 -1.63
N ASN A 144 -22.24 -0.31 -1.41
CA ASN A 144 -21.64 0.32 -0.24
C ASN A 144 -20.23 -0.19 0.11
N THR A 145 -19.54 -0.80 -0.86
CA THR A 145 -18.19 -1.32 -0.68
C THR A 145 -17.19 -0.22 -1.00
N ASN A 146 -16.14 -0.08 -0.18
CA ASN A 146 -15.06 0.85 -0.48
C ASN A 146 -14.31 0.41 -1.74
N ILE A 147 -14.47 1.14 -2.85
CA ILE A 147 -13.88 0.78 -4.15
C ILE A 147 -12.35 0.89 -4.14
N LEU A 148 -11.77 1.70 -3.25
CA LEU A 148 -10.32 1.82 -3.10
C LEU A 148 -9.73 0.63 -2.35
N LYS A 149 -10.57 -0.10 -1.60
CA LYS A 149 -10.22 -1.37 -0.97
C LYS A 149 -10.52 -2.57 -1.86
N SER A 150 -11.68 -2.60 -2.52
CA SER A 150 -12.09 -3.72 -3.36
C SER A 150 -11.53 -3.67 -4.78
N GLY A 151 -10.99 -2.53 -5.19
CA GLY A 151 -10.63 -2.21 -6.57
C GLY A 151 -11.80 -1.64 -7.38
N TYR A 152 -11.45 -1.08 -8.53
CA TYR A 152 -12.35 -0.61 -9.57
C TYR A 152 -11.84 -1.04 -10.95
N LYS A 153 -12.74 -1.07 -11.95
CA LYS A 153 -12.43 -1.39 -13.35
C LYS A 153 -12.67 -0.19 -14.23
N VAL A 154 -11.97 -0.16 -15.34
CA VAL A 154 -12.08 0.83 -16.42
C VAL A 154 -12.12 0.07 -17.74
N TYR A 155 -12.71 0.66 -18.78
CA TYR A 155 -12.68 0.08 -20.12
C TYR A 155 -11.60 0.76 -20.96
N GLU A 156 -10.88 -0.03 -21.74
CA GLU A 156 -10.00 0.46 -22.80
C GLU A 156 -10.51 -0.08 -24.13
N GLU A 157 -10.70 0.82 -25.09
CA GLU A 157 -11.02 0.50 -26.46
C GLU A 157 -9.74 0.60 -27.30
N ILE A 158 -9.36 -0.51 -27.95
CA ILE A 158 -8.18 -0.58 -28.79
C ILE A 158 -8.62 -1.03 -30.18
N SER A 159 -8.30 -0.21 -31.18
CA SER A 159 -8.61 -0.50 -32.58
C SER A 159 -7.36 -0.96 -33.30
N PHE A 160 -7.48 -2.02 -34.10
CA PHE A 160 -6.40 -2.55 -34.92
C PHE A 160 -6.80 -2.58 -36.39
N ALA A 161 -5.83 -2.39 -37.28
CA ALA A 161 -5.99 -2.65 -38.70
C ALA A 161 -4.72 -3.24 -39.30
N PHE A 162 -4.88 -3.90 -40.45
CA PHE A 162 -3.75 -4.43 -41.20
C PHE A 162 -3.03 -3.29 -41.94
N SER A 163 -1.72 -3.17 -41.72
CA SER A 163 -0.85 -2.26 -42.46
C SER A 163 -0.28 -2.98 -43.67
N GLN A 164 -0.68 -2.57 -44.89
CA GLN A 164 -0.11 -3.13 -46.12
C GLN A 164 1.39 -2.85 -46.23
N ASP A 165 1.84 -1.67 -45.80
CA ASP A 165 3.24 -1.24 -45.90
C ASP A 165 4.19 -2.09 -45.03
N LYS A 166 3.70 -2.53 -43.86
CA LYS A 166 4.49 -3.38 -42.93
C LYS A 166 4.11 -4.85 -42.98
N ASN A 167 3.10 -5.21 -43.77
CA ASN A 167 2.55 -6.57 -43.91
C ASN A 167 2.20 -7.21 -42.54
N GLU A 168 1.67 -6.43 -41.61
CA GLU A 168 1.37 -6.85 -40.24
C GLU A 168 0.14 -6.12 -39.67
N CYS A 169 -0.42 -6.65 -38.58
CA CYS A 169 -1.49 -5.98 -37.82
C CYS A 169 -0.90 -4.85 -36.97
N GLN A 170 -1.52 -3.67 -37.00
CA GLN A 170 -1.08 -2.49 -36.25
C GLN A 170 -2.22 -1.89 -35.44
N GLU A 171 -1.88 -1.40 -34.26
CA GLU A 171 -2.75 -0.59 -33.43
C GLU A 171 -2.98 0.76 -34.11
N LEU A 172 -4.24 1.10 -34.35
CA LEU A 172 -4.67 2.39 -34.90
C LEU A 172 -4.89 3.42 -33.81
N SER A 173 -5.53 2.99 -32.72
CA SER A 173 -5.88 3.85 -31.61
C SER A 173 -6.08 3.05 -30.34
N ARG A 174 -5.88 3.74 -29.21
CA ARG A 174 -6.19 3.27 -27.87
C ARG A 174 -6.83 4.41 -27.11
N GLN A 175 -8.01 4.18 -26.58
CA GLN A 175 -8.76 5.15 -25.81
C GLN A 175 -9.23 4.51 -24.51
N ARG A 176 -8.94 5.16 -23.39
CA ARG A 176 -9.42 4.74 -22.07
C ARG A 176 -10.73 5.45 -21.76
N ASP A 177 -11.79 4.70 -21.47
CA ASP A 177 -13.05 5.25 -20.98
C ASP A 177 -12.83 5.78 -19.55
N ASN A 178 -13.37 6.97 -19.26
CA ASN A 178 -13.30 7.60 -17.95
C ASN A 178 -14.28 6.98 -16.94
N LYS A 179 -15.20 6.13 -17.39
CA LYS A 179 -16.14 5.41 -16.51
C LYS A 179 -15.42 4.45 -15.59
N VAL A 180 -15.87 4.45 -14.35
CA VAL A 180 -15.35 3.59 -13.29
C VAL A 180 -16.43 2.57 -12.92
N PHE A 181 -16.06 1.30 -12.86
CA PHE A 181 -16.94 0.22 -12.43
C PHE A 181 -16.47 -0.35 -11.10
N CYS A 182 -17.39 -0.57 -10.16
CA CYS A 182 -17.05 -1.18 -8.89
C CYS A 182 -16.63 -2.64 -9.12
N ASN A 183 -15.47 -3.06 -8.61
CA ASN A 183 -15.01 -4.44 -8.76
C ASN A 183 -15.91 -5.45 -8.02
N ASN A 184 -16.60 -5.02 -6.95
CA ASN A 184 -17.45 -5.90 -6.14
C ASN A 184 -18.82 -6.19 -6.80
N CYS A 185 -19.50 -5.17 -7.33
CA CYS A 185 -20.84 -5.35 -7.92
C CYS A 185 -20.89 -5.21 -9.45
N ASN A 186 -19.78 -4.85 -10.09
CA ASN A 186 -19.66 -4.57 -11.53
C ASN A 186 -20.58 -3.44 -12.04
N SER A 187 -21.24 -2.70 -11.15
CA SER A 187 -22.04 -1.53 -11.52
C SER A 187 -21.14 -0.35 -11.84
N ASN A 188 -21.57 0.48 -12.79
CA ASN A 188 -20.98 1.80 -13.02
C ASN A 188 -21.07 2.63 -11.74
N VAL A 189 -20.01 3.34 -11.39
CA VAL A 189 -20.00 4.28 -10.28
C VAL A 189 -20.33 5.65 -10.86
N ASP A 190 -21.62 6.00 -10.79
CA ASP A 190 -22.11 7.23 -11.43
C ASP A 190 -21.37 8.48 -10.94
N ASN A 191 -21.08 9.39 -11.88
CA ASN A 191 -20.38 10.67 -11.66
C ASN A 191 -18.95 10.53 -11.08
N VAL A 192 -18.31 9.38 -11.25
CA VAL A 192 -16.92 9.16 -10.84
C VAL A 192 -16.04 8.92 -12.05
N THR A 193 -14.97 9.71 -12.14
CA THR A 193 -13.91 9.52 -13.13
C THR A 193 -12.69 8.86 -12.49
N THR A 194 -11.84 8.27 -13.33
CA THR A 194 -10.51 7.77 -12.95
C THR A 194 -9.68 8.85 -12.26
N GLU A 195 -9.68 10.07 -12.81
CA GLU A 195 -8.97 11.23 -12.27
C GLU A 195 -9.46 11.59 -10.86
N LEU A 196 -10.77 11.52 -10.59
CA LEU A 196 -11.31 11.79 -9.25
C LEU A 196 -10.77 10.76 -8.24
N ILE A 197 -10.74 9.48 -8.61
CA ILE A 197 -10.21 8.42 -7.75
C ILE A 197 -8.72 8.63 -7.46
N GLU A 198 -7.93 8.92 -8.48
CA GLU A 198 -6.49 9.16 -8.35
C GLU A 198 -6.20 10.39 -7.44
N ASN A 199 -7.01 11.44 -7.55
CA ASN A 199 -6.94 12.61 -6.68
C ASN A 199 -7.26 12.27 -5.21
N ILE A 200 -8.23 11.39 -4.94
CA ILE A 200 -8.58 10.99 -3.58
C ILE A 200 -7.44 10.18 -2.93
N CYS A 201 -6.78 9.32 -3.71
CA CYS A 201 -5.64 8.54 -3.25
C CYS A 201 -4.44 9.41 -2.87
N SER A 202 -4.30 10.58 -3.49
CA SER A 202 -3.17 11.50 -3.30
C SER A 202 -3.54 12.80 -2.59
N ILE A 203 -4.71 12.88 -1.95
CA ILE A 203 -5.24 14.12 -1.36
C ILE A 203 -4.33 14.70 -0.27
N HIS A 204 -3.56 13.85 0.40
CA HIS A 204 -2.59 14.25 1.42
C HIS A 204 -1.28 14.80 0.84
N ASN A 205 -1.04 14.65 -0.47
CA ASN A 205 0.18 15.10 -1.12
C ASN A 205 0.00 16.49 -1.73
N CYS A 206 1.05 17.31 -1.67
CA CYS A 206 1.08 18.57 -2.40
C CYS A 206 0.99 18.29 -3.91
N LYS A 207 0.03 18.92 -4.61
CA LYS A 207 -0.17 18.72 -6.06
C LYS A 207 1.04 19.09 -6.92
N LYS A 208 1.88 20.02 -6.45
CA LYS A 208 3.05 20.50 -7.19
C LYS A 208 4.33 19.73 -6.89
N CYS A 209 4.62 19.46 -5.62
CA CYS A 209 5.89 18.83 -5.22
C CYS A 209 5.77 17.38 -4.75
N GLY A 210 4.56 16.83 -4.67
CA GLY A 210 4.30 15.43 -4.30
C GLY A 210 4.57 15.08 -2.84
N LYS A 211 5.10 16.00 -2.02
CA LYS A 211 5.39 15.74 -0.61
C LYS A 211 4.11 15.59 0.22
N ASP A 212 4.15 14.69 1.19
CA ASP A 212 3.06 14.40 2.11
C ASP A 212 2.86 15.52 3.13
N LEU A 213 1.75 16.26 3.00
CA LEU A 213 1.38 17.39 3.85
C LEU A 213 1.06 16.97 5.28
N THR A 214 0.75 15.69 5.54
CA THR A 214 0.58 15.18 6.92
C THR A 214 1.91 15.09 7.65
N GLN A 215 3.01 14.95 6.92
CA GLN A 215 4.37 14.87 7.47
C GLN A 215 5.05 16.22 7.50
N ILE A 216 4.97 16.99 6.40
CA ILE A 216 5.66 18.29 6.30
C ILE A 216 4.85 19.45 6.91
N GLY A 217 3.59 19.21 7.25
CA GLY A 217 2.66 20.23 7.74
C GLY A 217 2.09 21.13 6.64
N ILE A 218 1.31 22.14 7.06
CA ILE A 218 0.65 23.12 6.20
C ILE A 218 0.89 24.51 6.77
N THR A 219 1.29 25.46 5.92
CA THR A 219 1.57 26.84 6.33
C THR A 219 0.33 27.71 6.10
N GLU A 220 -0.18 28.35 7.15
CA GLU A 220 -1.16 29.43 7.01
C GLU A 220 -0.45 30.73 6.66
N LYS A 221 -0.96 31.45 5.66
CA LYS A 221 -0.51 32.78 5.27
C LYS A 221 -1.67 33.76 5.34
N ILE A 222 -1.42 34.93 5.91
CA ILE A 222 -2.39 36.01 5.98
C ILE A 222 -1.86 37.16 5.13
N LYS A 223 -2.62 37.53 4.10
CA LYS A 223 -2.32 38.71 3.29
C LYS A 223 -2.71 39.95 4.09
N MET A 224 -1.70 40.73 4.48
CA MET A 224 -1.89 41.96 5.23
C MET A 224 -2.07 43.14 4.26
N GLN A 225 -3.10 43.95 4.48
CA GLN A 225 -3.32 45.21 3.80
C GLN A 225 -3.06 46.35 4.77
N PHE A 226 -2.21 47.30 4.38
CA PHE A 226 -1.96 48.50 5.16
C PHE A 226 -3.12 49.49 4.97
N LYS A 227 -3.83 49.82 6.04
CA LYS A 227 -4.82 50.92 6.06
C LYS A 227 -4.14 52.20 6.53
N LYS A 228 -4.07 53.19 5.63
CA LYS A 228 -3.51 54.52 5.88
C LYS A 228 -4.33 55.37 6.85
N GLU A 229 -5.60 55.05 7.06
CA GLU A 229 -6.51 55.81 7.93
C GLU A 229 -6.17 55.63 9.42
N ASP A 230 -5.74 54.42 9.80
CA ASP A 230 -5.47 54.03 11.18
C ASP A 230 -4.00 53.61 11.41
N ASP A 231 -3.13 53.80 10.41
CA ASP A 231 -1.73 53.35 10.35
C ASP A 231 -1.51 51.90 10.81
N LYS A 232 -2.42 51.00 10.40
CA LYS A 232 -2.43 49.59 10.83
C LYS A 232 -2.49 48.63 9.65
N PHE A 233 -1.86 47.47 9.83
CA PHE A 233 -2.05 46.32 8.95
C PHE A 233 -3.29 45.55 9.36
N ILE A 234 -4.16 45.25 8.40
CA ILE A 234 -5.37 44.45 8.59
C ILE A 234 -5.27 43.22 7.69
N GLY A 235 -5.52 42.04 8.25
CA GLY A 235 -5.59 40.80 7.46
C GLY A 235 -6.81 40.82 6.54
N ASN A 236 -6.61 40.58 5.24
CA ASN A 236 -7.65 40.61 4.23
C ASN A 236 -8.03 39.20 3.74
N GLU A 237 -7.04 38.31 3.59
CA GLU A 237 -7.25 36.98 3.02
C GLU A 237 -6.32 35.96 3.69
N LYS A 238 -6.88 34.78 4.02
CA LYS A 238 -6.14 33.64 4.56
C LYS A 238 -5.95 32.59 3.47
N THR A 239 -4.72 32.16 3.25
CA THR A 239 -4.39 31.05 2.35
C THR A 239 -3.65 29.96 3.10
N TYR A 240 -3.81 28.72 2.66
CA TYR A 240 -3.10 27.57 3.19
C TYR A 240 -2.19 27.01 2.12
N ASN A 241 -0.90 26.91 2.41
CA ASN A 241 0.13 26.65 1.41
C ASN A 241 1.02 25.48 1.82
N CYS A 242 1.55 24.77 0.82
CA CYS A 242 2.57 23.76 1.02
C CYS A 242 3.87 24.40 1.54
N PRO A 243 4.42 23.97 2.69
CA PRO A 243 5.63 24.55 3.24
C PRO A 243 6.87 24.42 2.35
N SER A 244 6.89 23.41 1.46
CA SER A 244 8.05 23.10 0.63
C SER A 244 8.11 23.85 -0.70
N CYS A 245 6.98 24.17 -1.32
CA CYS A 245 6.94 24.78 -2.65
C CYS A 245 5.99 25.98 -2.75
N ASP A 246 5.41 26.37 -1.63
CA ASP A 246 4.49 27.50 -1.47
C ASP A 246 3.19 27.44 -2.27
N GLU A 247 2.86 26.27 -2.82
CA GLU A 247 1.64 26.06 -3.59
C GLU A 247 0.41 26.12 -2.69
N GLU A 248 -0.63 26.86 -3.08
CA GLU A 248 -1.89 26.92 -2.34
C GLU A 248 -2.64 25.58 -2.43
N LEU A 249 -3.19 25.13 -1.31
CA LEU A 249 -4.06 23.96 -1.26
C LEU A 249 -5.36 24.26 -2.00
N ASN A 250 -5.88 23.29 -2.75
CA ASN A 250 -7.22 23.39 -3.34
C ASN A 250 -8.32 23.04 -2.32
N GLU A 251 -9.56 23.35 -2.67
CA GLU A 251 -10.74 23.13 -1.82
C GLU A 251 -10.90 21.68 -1.31
N PRO A 252 -10.72 20.63 -2.14
CA PRO A 252 -10.72 19.24 -1.63
C PRO A 252 -9.70 19.00 -0.52
N GLN A 253 -8.48 19.53 -0.66
CA GLN A 253 -7.42 19.38 0.33
C GLN A 253 -7.74 20.17 1.60
N LYS A 254 -8.21 21.42 1.49
CA LYS A 254 -8.65 22.22 2.64
C LYS A 254 -9.73 21.48 3.44
N LYS A 255 -10.73 20.92 2.75
CA LYS A 255 -11.80 20.11 3.36
C LYS A 255 -11.27 18.86 4.05
N TYR A 256 -10.31 18.16 3.44
CA TYR A 256 -9.70 16.96 4.02
C TYR A 256 -8.92 17.26 5.31
N PHE A 257 -8.18 18.37 5.35
CA PHE A 257 -7.39 18.79 6.51
C PHE A 257 -8.19 19.58 7.56
N ASN A 258 -9.48 19.85 7.32
CA ASN A 258 -10.35 20.69 8.15
C ASN A 258 -9.78 22.12 8.38
N LEU A 259 -9.32 22.74 7.29
CA LEU A 259 -8.74 24.10 7.27
C LEU A 259 -9.74 25.17 6.84
#